data_AF-A0A125S876-F1
#
_entry.id   AF-A0A125S876-F1
#
_cell.length_a   1.000
_cell.length_b   1.000
_cell.length_c   1.000
_cell.angle_alpha   90.00
_cell.angle_beta   90.00
_cell.angle_gamma   90.00
#
_symmetry.space_group_name_H-M   'P 1'
#
loop_
_entity.id
_entity.type
_entity.pdbx_description
1 polymer ?
#
loop_
_entity_poly.entity_id
_entity_poly.type
_entity_poly.pdbx_seq_one_letter_code
_entity_poly.pdbx_strand_id
1 'polypeptide(L)'
;LHGVGVSVVNALSSRVSVEVRTDGYRWTQDYKLGVPTAPLARNEATEETGTSVTFWADGDIFETTEYSFETLSRRFQEMAFLNKGLTIKLTDERESAKATLGADVAEVAEAGEAEQARTVTYHYEGGIVDFVKYLNSR
;
A
#
# COMPACT_ATOMS: atom_id res chain seq x y z
N LEU A 1 -11.34 -13.92 -15.20
CA LEU A 1 -11.05 -12.61 -14.56
C LEU A 1 -12.14 -11.65 -15.02
N HIS A 2 -12.90 -11.00 -14.13
CA HIS A 2 -14.11 -10.25 -14.50
C HIS A 2 -13.89 -8.76 -14.84
N GLY A 3 -12.66 -8.24 -14.73
CA GLY A 3 -12.35 -6.84 -15.08
C GLY A 3 -12.95 -5.78 -14.13
N VAL A 4 -13.64 -6.18 -13.07
CA VAL A 4 -14.39 -5.28 -12.17
C VAL A 4 -13.61 -4.79 -10.94
N GLY A 5 -12.38 -5.24 -10.71
CA GLY A 5 -11.67 -5.01 -9.44
C GLY A 5 -11.52 -3.52 -9.10
N VAL A 6 -10.85 -2.76 -9.97
CA VAL A 6 -10.58 -1.33 -9.73
C VAL A 6 -11.84 -0.46 -9.83
N SER A 7 -12.82 -0.86 -10.66
CA SER A 7 -14.09 -0.13 -10.78
C SER A 7 -14.93 -0.26 -9.50
N VAL A 8 -14.90 -1.42 -8.83
CA VAL A 8 -15.57 -1.60 -7.54
C VAL A 8 -14.88 -0.75 -6.47
N VAL A 9 -13.54 -0.74 -6.41
CA VAL A 9 -12.80 0.13 -5.47
C VAL A 9 -13.18 1.60 -5.67
N ASN A 10 -13.25 2.06 -6.92
CA ASN A 10 -13.66 3.44 -7.23
C ASN A 10 -15.11 3.73 -6.82
N ALA A 11 -16.03 2.79 -7.05
CA ALA A 11 -17.44 2.95 -6.68
C ALA A 11 -17.66 2.99 -5.15
N LEU A 12 -16.80 2.33 -4.37
CA LEU A 12 -16.89 2.26 -2.90
C LEU A 12 -15.96 3.25 -2.19
N SER A 13 -15.40 4.22 -2.92
CA SER A 13 -14.49 5.23 -2.37
C SER A 13 -15.10 6.62 -2.49
N SER A 14 -14.92 7.43 -1.45
CA SER A 14 -15.26 8.86 -1.47
C SER A 14 -14.39 9.63 -2.47
N ARG A 15 -13.13 9.20 -2.63
CA ARG A 15 -12.14 9.73 -3.55
C ARG A 15 -11.22 8.61 -4.07
N VAL A 16 -10.78 8.72 -5.31
CA VAL A 16 -9.64 7.96 -5.85
C VAL A 16 -8.75 8.91 -6.65
N SER A 17 -7.43 8.76 -6.51
CA SER A 17 -6.41 9.44 -7.29
C SER A 17 -5.55 8.39 -7.99
N VAL A 18 -5.47 8.47 -9.32
CA VAL A 18 -4.68 7.55 -10.14
C VAL A 18 -3.56 8.33 -10.81
N GLU A 19 -2.34 7.81 -10.69
CA GLU A 19 -1.16 8.31 -11.39
C GLU A 19 -0.53 7.16 -12.18
N VAL A 20 -0.28 7.38 -13.47
CA VAL A 20 0.34 6.40 -14.37
C VAL A 20 1.56 7.07 -15.02
N ARG A 21 2.73 6.44 -14.94
CA ARG A 21 3.91 6.83 -15.69
C ARG A 21 4.09 5.86 -16.85
N THR A 22 3.86 6.33 -18.07
CA THR A 22 3.97 5.54 -19.31
C THR A 22 4.17 6.46 -20.51
N ASP A 23 4.75 5.93 -21.59
CA ASP A 23 4.98 6.64 -22.85
C ASP A 23 5.81 7.92 -22.69
N GLY A 24 6.70 7.94 -21.71
CA GLY A 24 7.59 9.07 -21.42
C GLY A 24 6.93 10.20 -20.64
N TYR A 25 5.71 10.04 -20.12
CA TYR A 25 4.99 11.08 -19.37
C TYR A 25 4.28 10.54 -18.13
N ARG A 26 4.07 11.43 -17.15
CA ARG A 26 3.19 11.17 -16.00
C ARG A 26 1.76 11.61 -16.33
N TRP A 27 0.80 10.73 -16.08
CA TRP A 27 -0.63 10.93 -16.33
C TRP A 27 -1.38 10.87 -15.02
N THR A 28 -2.35 11.76 -14.82
CA THR A 28 -3.13 11.82 -13.57
C THR A 28 -4.61 11.96 -13.83
N GLN A 29 -5.43 11.28 -13.03
CA GLN A 29 -6.88 11.48 -13.00
C GLN A 29 -7.43 11.27 -11.58
N ASP A 30 -8.26 12.21 -11.15
CA ASP A 30 -8.98 12.14 -9.88
C ASP A 30 -10.45 11.75 -10.10
N TYR A 31 -11.00 11.01 -9.13
CA TYR A 31 -12.38 10.59 -9.08
C TYR A 31 -12.98 10.95 -7.72
N LYS A 32 -14.27 11.30 -7.74
CA LYS A 32 -15.08 11.52 -6.54
C LYS A 32 -16.36 10.70 -6.67
N LEU A 33 -16.64 9.84 -5.68
CA LEU A 33 -17.81 8.95 -5.68
C LEU A 33 -17.99 8.19 -7.00
N GLY A 34 -16.90 7.60 -7.51
CA GLY A 34 -16.89 6.85 -8.76
C GLY A 34 -16.79 7.68 -10.06
N VAL A 35 -16.95 9.00 -10.01
CA VAL A 35 -17.03 9.86 -11.20
C VAL A 35 -15.73 10.65 -11.40
N PRO A 36 -15.14 10.69 -12.61
CA PRO A 36 -13.94 11.50 -12.87
C PRO A 36 -14.22 12.99 -12.67
N THR A 37 -13.31 13.69 -11.99
CA THR A 37 -13.44 15.13 -11.71
C THR A 37 -12.98 16.00 -12.87
N ALA A 38 -12.12 15.45 -13.73
CA ALA A 38 -11.59 16.07 -14.94
C ALA A 38 -11.19 14.99 -15.98
N PRO A 39 -10.99 15.37 -17.25
CA PRO A 39 -10.31 14.51 -18.22
C PRO A 39 -8.90 14.12 -17.75
N LEU A 40 -8.36 13.03 -18.30
CA LEU A 40 -6.99 12.59 -18.03
C LEU A 40 -5.98 13.70 -18.36
N ALA A 41 -5.16 14.08 -17.38
CA ALA A 41 -4.15 15.11 -17.53
C ALA A 41 -2.79 14.50 -17.85
N ARG A 42 -2.10 15.04 -18.86
CA ARG A 42 -0.68 14.77 -19.14
C ARG A 42 0.17 15.81 -18.43
N ASN A 43 1.16 15.35 -17.68
CA ASN A 43 2.05 16.19 -16.89
C ASN A 43 3.48 16.17 -17.47
N GLU A 44 4.52 16.33 -16.65
CA GLU A 44 5.90 16.35 -17.13
C GLU A 44 6.35 15.00 -17.74
N ALA A 45 7.45 15.10 -18.49
CA ALA A 45 8.16 13.95 -19.02
C ALA A 45 8.87 13.19 -17.89
N THR A 46 8.93 11.86 -18.00
CA THR A 46 9.62 10.98 -17.06
C THR A 46 10.15 9.73 -17.76
N GLU A 47 11.27 9.21 -17.27
CA GLU A 47 11.84 7.92 -17.70
C GLU A 47 11.33 6.76 -16.83
N GLU A 48 10.64 7.05 -15.73
CA GLU A 48 10.07 6.05 -14.84
C GLU A 48 8.80 5.43 -15.44
N THR A 49 8.50 4.21 -15.00
CA THR A 49 7.26 3.51 -15.36
C THR A 49 6.56 3.00 -14.11
N GLY A 50 5.23 3.00 -14.12
CA GLY A 50 4.45 2.38 -13.04
C GLY A 50 3.09 3.04 -12.84
N THR A 51 2.34 2.49 -11.89
CA THR A 51 1.00 2.97 -11.56
C THR A 51 0.88 3.10 -10.05
N SER A 52 0.42 4.26 -9.61
CA SER A 52 0.05 4.54 -8.23
C SER A 52 -1.45 4.78 -8.15
N VAL A 53 -2.11 4.11 -7.21
CA VAL A 53 -3.52 4.30 -6.91
C VAL A 53 -3.65 4.62 -5.44
N THR A 54 -4.22 5.79 -5.15
CA THR A 54 -4.58 6.20 -3.78
C THR A 54 -6.09 6.30 -3.69
N PHE A 55 -6.69 5.71 -2.66
CA PHE A 55 -8.14 5.70 -2.49
C PHE A 55 -8.52 5.92 -1.03
N TRP A 56 -9.72 6.46 -0.85
CA TRP A 56 -10.30 6.75 0.46
C TRP A 56 -11.64 6.05 0.56
N ALA A 57 -11.71 5.00 1.38
CA ALA A 57 -12.94 4.24 1.61
C ALA A 57 -14.07 5.18 2.05
N ASP A 58 -15.27 4.94 1.52
CA ASP A 58 -16.44 5.77 1.84
C ASP A 58 -17.00 5.40 3.22
N GLY A 59 -17.03 6.36 4.14
CA GLY A 59 -17.56 6.17 5.50
C GLY A 59 -19.08 6.06 5.57
N ASP A 60 -19.80 6.44 4.51
CA ASP A 60 -21.24 6.21 4.41
C ASP A 60 -21.56 4.77 3.98
N ILE A 61 -20.58 4.07 3.41
CA ILE A 61 -20.71 2.67 2.94
C ILE A 61 -20.13 1.69 3.97
N PHE A 62 -18.95 1.99 4.51
CA PHE A 62 -18.24 1.11 5.43
C PHE A 62 -18.39 1.58 6.88
N GLU A 63 -18.68 0.65 7.79
CA GLU A 63 -18.73 0.92 9.23
C GLU A 63 -17.36 1.36 9.79
N THR A 64 -16.27 0.89 9.19
CA THR A 64 -14.90 1.28 9.54
C THR A 64 -14.08 1.55 8.29
N THR A 65 -13.29 2.61 8.33
CA THR A 65 -12.33 3.01 7.29
C THR A 65 -10.89 2.90 7.78
N GLU A 66 -10.68 2.40 9.00
CA GLU A 66 -9.34 2.18 9.53
C GLU A 66 -8.76 0.84 9.08
N TYR A 67 -7.60 0.90 8.42
CA TYR A 67 -6.92 -0.29 7.93
C TYR A 67 -6.06 -0.95 9.02
N SER A 68 -6.20 -2.27 9.15
CA SER A 68 -5.38 -3.11 10.03
C SER A 68 -4.03 -3.41 9.39
N PHE A 69 -2.94 -2.92 10.00
CA PHE A 69 -1.58 -3.20 9.54
C PHE A 69 -1.29 -4.70 9.52
N GLU A 70 -1.68 -5.42 10.57
CA GLU A 70 -1.46 -6.87 10.68
C GLU A 70 -2.17 -7.65 9.55
N THR A 71 -3.40 -7.27 9.24
CA THR A 71 -4.18 -7.91 8.16
C THR A 71 -3.50 -7.73 6.80
N LEU A 72 -3.09 -6.50 6.48
CA LEU A 72 -2.38 -6.19 5.24
C LEU A 72 -1.01 -6.88 5.19
N SER A 73 -0.25 -6.79 6.29
CA SER A 73 1.07 -7.39 6.47
C SER A 73 1.04 -8.89 6.18
N ARG A 74 0.10 -9.63 6.79
CA ARG A 74 -0.08 -11.06 6.53
C ARG A 74 -0.37 -11.34 5.06
N ARG A 75 -1.32 -10.60 4.46
CA ARG A 75 -1.70 -10.80 3.06
C ARG A 75 -0.55 -10.51 2.09
N PHE A 76 0.23 -9.48 2.36
CA PHE A 76 1.36 -9.07 1.53
C PHE A 76 2.52 -10.05 1.66
N GLN A 77 2.78 -10.56 2.87
CA GLN A 77 3.76 -11.60 3.09
C GLN A 77 3.43 -12.88 2.30
N GLU A 78 2.17 -13.34 2.37
CA GLU A 78 1.70 -14.47 1.55
C GLU A 78 1.90 -14.22 0.06
N MET A 79 1.59 -13.02 -0.45
CA MET A 79 1.81 -12.69 -1.86
C MET A 79 3.29 -12.70 -2.24
N ALA A 80 4.19 -12.20 -1.40
CA ALA A 80 5.63 -12.25 -1.65
C ALA A 80 6.15 -13.70 -1.69
N PHE A 81 5.60 -14.60 -0.88
CA PHE A 81 5.93 -16.03 -0.98
C PHE A 81 5.43 -16.67 -2.28
N LEU A 82 4.24 -16.30 -2.75
CA LEU A 82 3.65 -16.87 -3.96
C LEU A 82 4.31 -16.33 -5.25
N ASN A 83 4.95 -15.17 -5.19
CA ASN A 83 5.56 -14.50 -6.32
C ASN A 83 7.09 -14.34 -6.08
N LYS A 84 7.86 -15.35 -6.47
CA LYS A 84 9.32 -15.36 -6.31
C LYS A 84 9.97 -14.11 -6.90
N GLY A 85 10.88 -13.49 -6.15
CA GLY A 85 11.58 -12.27 -6.56
C GLY A 85 10.75 -10.98 -6.47
N LEU A 86 9.47 -11.06 -6.07
CA LEU A 86 8.66 -9.86 -5.84
C LEU A 86 9.03 -9.23 -4.49
N THR A 87 9.39 -7.96 -4.52
CA THR A 87 9.55 -7.15 -3.31
C THR A 87 8.25 -6.42 -3.02
N ILE A 88 7.71 -6.59 -1.81
CA ILE A 88 6.54 -5.84 -1.33
C ILE A 88 6.95 -5.07 -0.07
N LYS A 89 6.79 -3.74 -0.10
CA LYS A 89 7.01 -2.87 1.06
C LYS A 89 5.65 -2.38 1.57
N LEU A 90 5.45 -2.45 2.88
CA LEU A 90 4.29 -1.90 3.58
C LEU A 90 4.78 -0.92 4.64
N THR A 91 4.28 0.32 4.55
CA THR A 91 4.59 1.39 5.49
C THR A 91 3.29 1.94 6.07
N ASP A 92 3.26 2.11 7.39
CA ASP A 92 2.19 2.74 8.14
C ASP A 92 2.61 4.15 8.56
N GLU A 93 2.08 5.15 7.87
CA GLU A 93 2.44 6.56 8.08
C GLU A 93 1.64 7.22 9.21
N ARG A 94 0.76 6.49 9.91
CA ARG A 94 -0.03 7.02 11.04
C ARG A 94 0.88 7.37 12.22
N GLU A 95 0.62 8.49 12.88
CA GLU A 95 1.33 8.91 14.10
C GLU A 95 1.26 7.85 15.22
N SER A 96 0.12 7.17 15.36
CA SER A 96 -0.05 6.09 16.33
C SER A 96 0.93 4.92 16.12
N ALA A 97 1.30 4.64 14.87
CA ALA A 97 2.26 3.60 14.52
C ALA A 97 3.71 4.01 14.80
N LYS A 98 4.03 5.32 14.70
CA LYS A 98 5.35 5.86 15.06
C LYS A 98 5.60 5.79 16.57
N ALA A 99 4.57 6.10 17.37
CA ALA A 99 4.68 6.07 18.83
C ALA A 99 4.94 4.66 19.39
N THR A 100 4.45 3.59 18.73
CA THR A 100 4.64 2.21 19.21
C THR A 100 6.08 1.72 19.07
N LEU A 101 6.82 2.21 18.07
CA LEU A 101 8.24 1.88 17.88
C LEU A 101 9.12 2.42 19.01
N GLY A 102 8.67 3.45 19.73
CA GLY A 102 9.39 4.03 20.87
C GLY A 102 9.06 3.42 22.23
N ALA A 103 8.05 2.54 22.33
CA ALA A 103 7.59 2.01 23.63
C ALA A 103 8.36 0.77 24.11
N ASP A 104 8.99 0.02 23.19
CA ASP A 104 9.77 -1.19 23.51
C ASP A 104 11.29 -0.92 23.63
N VAL A 105 11.72 0.32 23.39
CA VAL A 105 13.10 0.82 23.56
C VAL A 105 13.16 1.87 24.66
N ALA A 106 12.62 1.53 25.83
CA ALA A 106 12.80 2.32 27.04
C ALA A 106 14.16 2.03 27.69
N GLU A 107 15.26 2.12 26.93
CA GLU A 107 16.61 2.28 27.48
C GLU A 107 17.50 2.96 26.41
N VAL A 108 17.62 4.28 26.57
CA VAL A 108 18.62 5.18 25.95
C VAL A 108 18.51 5.40 24.42
N ALA A 109 17.47 6.09 23.97
CA ALA A 109 17.51 6.77 22.67
C ALA A 109 17.92 8.25 22.86
N GLU A 110 19.08 8.63 22.33
CA GLU A 110 19.46 10.04 22.16
C GLU A 110 18.43 10.76 21.28
N ALA A 111 18.26 12.06 21.53
CA ALA A 111 17.31 12.93 20.83
C ALA A 111 17.62 13.04 19.33
N GLY A 112 17.13 12.08 18.55
CA GLY A 112 17.31 12.04 17.09
C GLY A 112 16.55 10.91 16.36
N GLU A 113 16.06 9.88 17.05
CA GLU A 113 15.48 8.68 16.40
C GLU A 113 13.97 8.49 16.60
N ALA A 114 13.26 9.50 17.08
CA ALA A 114 11.83 9.42 17.39
C ALA A 114 10.94 9.91 16.22
N GLU A 115 10.97 9.27 15.05
CA GLU A 115 9.97 9.61 14.00
C GLU A 115 9.80 8.60 12.84
N GLN A 116 10.41 7.43 12.90
CA GLN A 116 10.32 6.50 11.75
C GLN A 116 8.96 5.80 11.70
N ALA A 117 8.30 5.85 10.53
CA ALA A 117 7.06 5.15 10.25
C ALA A 117 7.27 3.63 10.29
N ARG A 118 6.33 2.89 10.91
CA ARG A 118 6.37 1.42 10.96
C ARG A 118 6.40 0.84 9.54
N THR A 119 7.49 0.17 9.21
CA THR A 119 7.74 -0.35 7.86
C THR A 119 8.18 -1.81 7.90
N VAL A 120 7.62 -2.64 7.01
CA VAL A 120 8.05 -4.02 6.76
C VAL A 120 8.31 -4.22 5.28
N THR A 121 9.29 -5.06 4.94
CA THR A 121 9.62 -5.43 3.56
C THR A 121 9.64 -6.95 3.44
N TYR A 122 8.93 -7.48 2.45
CA TYR A 122 8.88 -8.90 2.13
C TYR A 122 9.54 -9.16 0.79
N HIS A 123 10.45 -10.13 0.78
CA HIS A 123 11.12 -10.62 -0.42
C HIS A 123 11.54 -12.07 -0.19
N TYR A 124 11.13 -12.97 -1.09
CA TYR A 124 11.41 -14.40 -0.96
C TYR A 124 11.83 -15.02 -2.29
N GLU A 125 13.00 -15.66 -2.29
CA GLU A 125 13.58 -16.32 -3.46
C GLU A 125 13.10 -17.78 -3.59
N GLY A 126 12.91 -18.48 -2.48
CA GLY A 126 12.44 -19.87 -2.46
C GLY A 126 10.92 -20.01 -2.70
N GLY A 127 10.18 -18.90 -2.66
CA GLY A 127 8.74 -18.83 -2.91
C GLY A 127 7.93 -19.75 -1.99
N ILE A 128 7.10 -20.63 -2.57
CA ILE A 128 6.25 -21.57 -1.82
C ILE A 128 7.03 -22.49 -0.86
N VAL A 129 8.30 -22.79 -1.15
CA VAL A 129 9.14 -23.61 -0.26
C VAL A 129 9.41 -22.84 1.04
N ASP A 130 9.68 -21.55 0.95
CA ASP A 130 9.87 -20.70 2.12
C ASP A 130 8.54 -20.48 2.87
N PHE A 131 7.41 -20.48 2.16
CA PHE A 131 6.09 -20.42 2.79
C PHE A 131 5.80 -21.65 3.65
N VAL A 132 6.07 -22.86 3.14
CA VAL A 132 5.87 -24.10 3.91
C VAL A 132 6.79 -24.14 5.13
N LYS A 133 8.06 -23.73 4.98
CA LYS A 133 8.98 -23.61 6.12
C LYS A 133 8.45 -22.63 7.17
N TYR A 134 7.95 -21.48 6.74
CA TYR A 134 7.35 -20.49 7.62
C TYR A 134 6.14 -21.06 8.39
N LEU A 135 5.22 -21.75 7.72
CA LEU A 135 4.06 -22.37 8.37
C LEU A 135 4.45 -23.46 9.38
N ASN A 136 5.50 -24.23 9.10
CA ASN A 136 5.99 -25.29 9.99
C ASN A 136 6.87 -24.77 11.14
N SER A 137 7.22 -23.48 11.15
CA SER A 137 8.00 -22.85 12.22
C SER A 137 7.13 -22.22 13.31
N ARG A 138 5.81 -22.26 13.15
CA ARG A 138 4.82 -21.76 14.12
C ARG A 138 4.29 -22.86 15.02
#